data_AF-A0A4C1X345-F1
#
_entry.id   AF-A0A4C1X345-F1
#
_cell.length_a   1.000
_cell.length_b   1.000
_cell.length_c   1.000
_cell.angle_alpha   90.00
_cell.angle_beta   90.00
_cell.angle_gamma   90.00
#
_symmetry.space_group_name_H-M   'P 1'
#
loop_
_entity.id
_entity.type
_entity.pdbx_description
1 polymer ?
#
loop_
_entity_poly.entity_id
_entity_poly.type
_entity_poly.pdbx_seq_one_letter_code
_entity_poly.pdbx_strand_id
1 'polypeptide(L)'
;MEKQTTTLRNSIIEEMDEKLKPLVEENLYLKNKMEKLNEKIKHLESGKRENNWIFYGFEEHTKYKTNIIEMIIKTLNDSDIEINMRVINKAFRIGKANGKARPILVKILNVRKRNEILKNKSRLLKNIFVNEDFNKEVLEKRRELIPQLLEEKKETYSILKI
;
A
#
# COMPACT_ATOMS: atom_id res chain seq x y z
N MET A 1 11.22 -47.87 46.67
CA MET A 1 11.51 -46.45 46.35
C MET A 1 11.12 -46.10 44.92
N GLU A 2 11.60 -46.81 43.88
CA GLU A 2 11.28 -46.53 42.47
C GLU A 2 9.79 -46.30 42.18
N LYS A 3 8.89 -47.20 42.61
CA LYS A 3 7.44 -47.06 42.38
C LYS A 3 6.87 -45.71 42.88
N GLN A 4 7.30 -45.25 44.07
CA GLN A 4 6.84 -43.98 44.63
C GLN A 4 7.36 -42.78 43.82
N THR A 5 8.61 -42.86 43.36
CA THR A 5 9.22 -41.84 42.50
C THR A 5 8.52 -41.73 41.14
N THR A 6 8.11 -42.86 40.55
CA THR A 6 7.34 -42.88 39.29
C THR A 6 5.94 -42.32 39.47
N THR A 7 5.29 -42.60 40.60
CA THR A 7 3.93 -42.11 40.89
C THR A 7 3.93 -40.59 41.07
N LEU A 8 4.91 -40.06 41.82
CA LEU A 8 5.09 -38.62 41.99
C LEU A 8 5.41 -37.93 40.66
N ARG A 9 6.29 -38.53 39.84
CA ARG A 9 6.62 -38.01 38.51
C ARG A 9 5.39 -37.90 37.60
N ASN A 10 4.55 -38.93 37.56
CA ASN A 10 3.34 -38.94 36.73
C ASN A 10 2.32 -37.89 37.20
N SER A 11 2.13 -37.75 38.52
CA SER A 11 1.25 -36.72 39.09
C SER A 11 1.71 -35.29 38.75
N ILE A 12 3.03 -35.03 38.78
CA ILE A 12 3.58 -33.74 38.37
C ILE A 12 3.36 -33.49 36.88
N ILE A 13 3.56 -34.51 36.02
CA ILE A 13 3.34 -34.40 34.57
C ILE A 13 1.87 -34.11 34.26
N GLU A 14 0.94 -34.79 34.93
CA GLU A 14 -0.49 -34.57 34.78
C GLU A 14 -0.89 -33.14 35.18
N GLU A 15 -0.40 -32.65 36.32
CA GLU A 15 -0.68 -31.27 36.77
C GLU A 15 -0.05 -30.22 35.82
N MET A 16 1.12 -30.52 35.27
CA MET A 16 1.75 -29.67 34.25
C MET A 16 0.92 -29.65 32.96
N ASP A 17 0.47 -30.81 32.47
CA ASP A 17 -0.35 -30.91 31.25
C ASP A 17 -1.72 -30.23 31.42
N GLU A 18 -2.34 -30.35 32.59
CA GLU A 18 -3.58 -29.63 32.93
C GLU A 18 -3.40 -28.11 32.87
N LYS A 19 -2.23 -27.59 33.28
CA LYS A 19 -1.93 -26.16 33.18
C LYS A 19 -1.46 -25.75 31.78
N LEU A 20 -0.82 -26.64 31.02
CA LEU A 20 -0.27 -26.33 29.70
C LEU A 20 -1.34 -26.28 28.61
N LYS A 21 -2.32 -27.19 28.66
CA LYS A 21 -3.44 -27.24 27.69
C LYS A 21 -4.17 -25.91 27.52
N PRO A 22 -4.69 -25.27 28.59
CA PRO A 22 -5.40 -24.00 28.46
C PRO A 22 -4.51 -22.88 27.92
N LEU A 23 -3.21 -22.89 28.26
CA LEU A 23 -2.24 -21.91 27.72
C LEU A 23 -2.02 -22.09 26.21
N VAL A 24 -1.95 -23.33 25.73
CA VAL A 24 -1.81 -23.63 24.29
C VAL A 24 -3.08 -23.23 23.54
N GLU A 25 -4.25 -23.55 24.08
CA GLU A 25 -5.55 -23.16 23.51
C GLU A 25 -5.72 -21.64 23.45
N GLU A 26 -5.37 -20.94 24.53
CA GLU A 26 -5.38 -19.47 24.58
C GLU A 26 -4.39 -18.89 23.58
N ASN A 27 -3.17 -19.44 23.49
CA ASN A 27 -2.16 -18.97 22.52
C ASN A 27 -2.66 -19.10 21.08
N LEU A 28 -3.32 -20.22 20.75
CA LEU A 28 -3.92 -20.44 19.44
C LEU A 28 -5.06 -19.45 19.17
N TYR A 29 -5.94 -19.24 20.16
CA TYR A 29 -7.01 -18.25 20.06
C TYR A 29 -6.48 -16.83 19.85
N LEU A 30 -5.45 -16.43 20.61
CA LEU A 30 -4.82 -15.12 20.50
C LEU A 30 -4.16 -14.92 19.13
N LYS A 31 -3.44 -15.93 18.62
CA LYS A 31 -2.85 -15.89 17.26
C LYS A 31 -3.92 -15.69 16.19
N ASN A 32 -5.00 -16.46 16.25
CA ASN A 32 -6.13 -16.32 15.31
C ASN A 32 -6.78 -14.94 15.40
N LYS A 33 -6.93 -14.39 16.61
CA LYS A 33 -7.49 -13.05 16.81
C LYS A 33 -6.56 -11.97 16.27
N MET A 34 -5.25 -12.12 16.48
CA MET A 34 -4.23 -11.21 15.98
C MET A 34 -4.22 -11.17 14.45
N GLU A 35 -4.31 -12.34 13.80
CA GLU A 35 -4.42 -12.44 12.34
C GLU A 35 -5.67 -11.70 11.82
N LYS A 36 -6.85 -11.98 12.37
CA LYS A 36 -8.10 -11.29 11.99
C LYS A 36 -8.03 -9.77 12.20
N LEU A 37 -7.37 -9.31 13.26
CA LEU A 37 -7.19 -7.89 13.51
C LEU A 37 -6.23 -7.26 12.47
N ASN A 38 -5.14 -7.95 12.15
CA ASN A 38 -4.20 -7.49 11.11
C ASN A 38 -4.89 -7.39 9.74
N GLU A 39 -5.72 -8.36 9.37
CA GLU A 39 -6.52 -8.30 8.13
C GLU A 39 -7.47 -7.10 8.10
N LYS A 40 -8.17 -6.84 9.21
CA LYS A 40 -9.06 -5.67 9.34
C LYS A 40 -8.28 -4.36 9.21
N ILE A 41 -7.13 -4.25 9.86
CA ILE A 41 -6.26 -3.06 9.76
C ILE A 41 -5.83 -2.86 8.30
N LYS A 42 -5.35 -3.91 7.63
CA LYS A 42 -4.96 -3.86 6.22
C LYS A 42 -6.10 -3.40 5.32
N HIS A 43 -7.32 -3.91 5.54
CA HIS A 43 -8.50 -3.50 4.79
C HIS A 43 -8.83 -2.02 5.00
N LEU A 44 -8.82 -1.54 6.25
CA LEU A 44 -9.08 -0.14 6.58
C LEU A 44 -8.02 0.82 6.01
N GLU A 45 -6.74 0.46 6.10
CA GLU A 45 -5.66 1.24 5.50
C GLU A 45 -5.78 1.32 3.99
N SER A 46 -6.13 0.20 3.34
CA SER A 46 -6.31 0.14 1.89
C SER A 46 -7.47 1.04 1.46
N GLY A 47 -8.62 0.97 2.14
CA GLY A 47 -9.76 1.86 1.87
C GLY A 47 -9.43 3.34 2.11
N LYS A 48 -8.61 3.66 3.12
CA LYS A 48 -8.17 5.05 3.37
C LYS A 48 -7.27 5.61 2.26
N ARG A 49 -6.50 4.73 1.59
CA ARG A 49 -5.52 5.07 0.54
C ARG A 49 -6.04 4.89 -0.88
N GLU A 50 -7.18 4.23 -1.08
CA GLU A 50 -7.75 3.92 -2.41
C GLU A 50 -7.81 5.16 -3.35
N ASN A 51 -8.19 6.30 -2.77
CA ASN A 51 -8.33 7.58 -3.47
C ASN A 51 -7.11 8.49 -3.39
N ASN A 52 -5.98 7.99 -2.87
CA ASN A 52 -4.74 8.74 -2.78
C ASN A 52 -3.84 8.42 -3.97
N TRP A 53 -3.24 9.45 -4.54
CA TRP A 53 -2.20 9.36 -5.55
C TRP A 53 -0.95 10.07 -5.14
N ILE A 54 0.15 9.62 -5.71
CA ILE A 54 1.47 10.18 -5.51
C ILE A 54 1.98 10.65 -6.86
N PHE A 55 2.11 11.98 -6.98
CA PHE A 55 2.70 12.64 -8.12
C PHE A 55 4.19 12.89 -7.88
N TYR A 56 4.99 12.58 -8.89
CA TYR A 56 6.43 12.82 -8.93
C TYR A 56 6.76 13.78 -10.08
N GLY A 57 7.86 14.51 -9.97
CA GLY A 57 8.37 15.40 -11.03
C GLY A 57 7.97 16.87 -10.93
N PHE A 58 7.15 17.24 -9.94
CA PHE A 58 6.80 18.64 -9.71
C PHE A 58 7.92 19.38 -8.96
N GLU A 59 8.51 20.40 -9.58
CA GLU A 59 9.54 21.21 -8.95
C GLU A 59 9.04 21.90 -7.67
N GLU A 60 9.90 22.06 -6.67
CA GLU A 60 9.62 22.81 -5.44
C GLU A 60 10.27 24.18 -5.54
N HIS A 61 9.52 25.18 -6.00
CA HIS A 61 10.00 26.55 -5.99
C HIS A 61 9.95 27.12 -4.56
N THR A 62 11.11 27.51 -4.04
CA THR A 62 11.27 28.02 -2.67
C THR A 62 10.77 29.45 -2.50
N LYS A 63 10.65 30.21 -3.60
CA LYS A 63 10.39 31.66 -3.57
C LYS A 63 8.91 32.04 -3.43
N TYR A 64 7.98 31.17 -3.83
CA TYR A 64 6.55 31.47 -3.79
C TYR A 64 5.79 30.27 -3.22
N LYS A 65 4.79 30.52 -2.37
CA LYS A 65 3.77 29.51 -2.02
C LYS A 65 2.90 29.28 -3.25
N THR A 66 3.40 28.53 -4.22
CA THR A 66 2.56 28.05 -5.32
C THR A 66 1.50 27.12 -4.73
N ASN A 67 0.23 27.40 -5.02
CA ASN A 67 -0.85 26.52 -4.60
C ASN A 67 -0.67 25.17 -5.29
N ILE A 68 -0.36 24.14 -4.50
CA ILE A 68 -0.10 22.77 -4.99
C ILE A 68 -1.28 22.28 -5.83
N ILE A 69 -2.51 22.62 -5.42
CA ILE A 69 -3.74 22.20 -6.08
C ILE A 69 -3.83 22.81 -7.48
N GLU A 70 -3.63 24.12 -7.61
CA GLU A 70 -3.67 24.81 -8.91
C GLU A 70 -2.60 24.28 -9.87
N MET A 71 -1.40 24.03 -9.37
CA MET A 71 -0.30 23.47 -10.17
C MET A 71 -0.66 22.08 -10.73
N ILE A 72 -1.29 21.23 -9.92
CA ILE A 72 -1.75 19.91 -10.37
C ILE A 72 -2.87 20.06 -11.40
N ILE A 73 -3.87 20.89 -11.13
CA ILE A 73 -5.01 21.12 -12.04
C ILE A 73 -4.51 21.61 -13.40
N LYS A 74 -3.62 22.62 -13.39
CA LYS A 74 -3.02 23.15 -14.62
C LYS A 74 -2.32 22.06 -15.41
N THR A 75 -1.46 21.29 -14.76
CA THR A 75 -0.70 20.19 -15.39
C THR A 75 -1.61 19.14 -16.03
N LEU A 76 -2.69 18.79 -15.33
CA LEU A 76 -3.64 17.77 -15.80
C LEU A 76 -4.47 18.31 -16.97
N ASN A 77 -4.93 19.55 -16.90
CA ASN A 77 -5.63 20.21 -17.99
C ASN A 77 -4.73 20.40 -19.23
N ASP A 78 -3.46 20.77 -19.03
CA ASP A 78 -2.45 20.87 -20.11
C ASP A 78 -2.21 19.50 -20.80
N SER A 79 -2.53 18.39 -20.11
CA SER A 79 -2.43 17.01 -20.62
C SER A 79 -3.77 16.45 -21.13
N ASP A 80 -4.77 17.30 -21.37
CA ASP A 80 -6.13 16.92 -21.80
C ASP A 80 -6.84 15.97 -20.81
N ILE A 81 -6.60 16.19 -19.51
CA ILE A 81 -7.27 15.49 -18.40
C ILE A 81 -8.04 16.53 -17.59
N GLU A 82 -9.33 16.69 -17.92
CA GLU A 82 -10.16 17.72 -17.31
C GLU A 82 -10.43 17.45 -15.82
N ILE A 83 -9.90 18.33 -14.97
CA ILE A 83 -10.13 18.31 -13.53
C ILE A 83 -10.53 19.69 -13.01
N ASN A 84 -11.52 19.67 -12.12
CA ASN A 84 -11.90 20.81 -11.31
C ASN A 84 -11.30 20.71 -9.89
N MET A 85 -11.01 21.85 -9.27
CA MET A 85 -10.60 21.95 -7.87
C MET A 85 -11.52 21.20 -6.91
N ARG A 86 -12.84 21.18 -7.18
CA ARG A 86 -13.82 20.46 -6.35
C ARG A 86 -13.59 18.96 -6.26
N VAL A 87 -12.85 18.36 -7.20
CA VAL A 87 -12.53 16.93 -7.21
C VAL A 87 -11.46 16.59 -6.17
N ILE A 88 -10.58 17.54 -5.86
CA ILE A 88 -9.45 17.35 -4.97
C ILE A 88 -9.88 17.65 -3.53
N ASN A 89 -9.76 16.65 -2.66
CA ASN A 89 -10.02 16.79 -1.23
C ASN A 89 -8.85 17.48 -0.53
N LYS A 90 -7.64 16.92 -0.72
CA LYS A 90 -6.40 17.40 -0.08
C LYS A 90 -5.22 17.17 -1.02
N ALA A 91 -4.24 18.07 -0.99
CA ALA A 91 -2.97 17.88 -1.66
C ALA A 91 -1.83 18.41 -0.78
N PHE A 92 -0.76 17.62 -0.60
CA PHE A 92 0.40 18.04 0.20
C PHE A 92 1.66 17.26 -0.20
N ARG A 93 2.83 17.87 0.00
CA ARG A 93 4.13 17.23 -0.27
C ARG A 93 4.43 16.19 0.82
N ILE A 94 4.98 15.05 0.42
CA ILE A 94 5.39 13.97 1.33
C ILE A 94 6.90 13.82 1.40
N GLY A 95 7.41 13.48 2.58
CA GLY A 95 8.84 13.25 2.82
C GLY A 95 9.63 14.49 3.26
N LYS A 96 10.92 14.26 3.53
CA LYS A 96 11.88 15.28 3.96
C LYS A 96 12.52 15.98 2.75
N ALA A 97 12.83 17.26 2.90
CA ALA A 97 13.50 18.03 1.86
C ALA A 97 14.97 17.61 1.76
N ASN A 98 15.34 16.91 0.68
CA ASN A 98 16.68 16.34 0.49
C ASN A 98 17.30 16.82 -0.85
N GLY A 99 17.04 18.06 -1.25
CA GLY A 99 17.54 18.64 -2.51
C GLY A 99 16.83 18.13 -3.78
N LYS A 100 16.06 17.04 -3.70
CA LYS A 100 15.14 16.58 -4.75
C LYS A 100 13.72 17.07 -4.48
N ALA A 101 12.99 17.34 -5.57
CA ALA A 101 11.58 17.66 -5.52
C ALA A 101 10.77 16.57 -4.80
N ARG A 102 10.11 16.95 -3.69
CA ARG A 102 9.31 15.99 -2.91
C ARG A 102 8.07 15.54 -3.68
N PRO A 103 7.65 14.27 -3.59
CA PRO A 103 6.40 13.83 -4.20
C PRO A 103 5.20 14.56 -3.57
N ILE A 104 4.11 14.69 -4.33
CA ILE A 104 2.85 15.26 -3.85
C ILE A 104 1.84 14.14 -3.67
N LEU A 105 1.31 13.99 -2.47
CA LEU A 105 0.13 13.18 -2.24
C LEU A 105 -1.13 14.00 -2.52
N VAL A 106 -2.01 13.46 -3.36
CA VAL A 106 -3.30 14.05 -3.71
C VAL A 106 -4.40 13.07 -3.35
N LYS A 107 -5.36 13.50 -2.54
CA LYS A 107 -6.56 12.75 -2.22
C LYS A 107 -7.73 13.25 -3.05
N ILE A 108 -8.32 12.36 -3.82
CA ILE A 108 -9.50 12.64 -4.65
C ILE A 108 -10.76 12.29 -3.85
N LEU A 109 -11.86 13.01 -4.09
CA LEU A 109 -13.14 12.73 -3.44
C LEU A 109 -13.84 11.50 -4.04
N ASN A 110 -13.78 11.33 -5.35
CA ASN A 110 -14.56 10.33 -6.08
C ASN A 110 -13.68 9.27 -6.77
N VAL A 111 -13.90 7.99 -6.42
CA VAL A 111 -13.23 6.82 -7.00
C VAL A 111 -13.42 6.74 -8.53
N ARG A 112 -14.58 7.16 -9.05
CA ARG A 112 -14.84 7.16 -10.51
C ARG A 112 -13.91 8.13 -11.23
N LYS A 113 -13.84 9.37 -10.74
CA LYS A 113 -12.98 10.41 -11.33
C LYS A 113 -11.51 10.02 -11.20
N ARG A 114 -11.15 9.43 -10.07
CA ARG A 114 -9.86 8.78 -9.85
C ARG A 114 -9.55 7.78 -10.99
N ASN A 115 -10.41 6.79 -11.21
CA ASN A 115 -10.17 5.77 -12.25
C ASN A 115 -10.12 6.34 -13.68
N GLU A 116 -10.90 7.39 -13.97
CA GLU A 116 -10.87 8.09 -15.27
C GLU A 116 -9.49 8.69 -15.57
N ILE A 117 -8.92 9.42 -14.63
CA ILE A 117 -7.60 10.06 -14.80
C ILE A 117 -6.49 9.00 -14.87
N LEU A 118 -6.57 7.91 -14.10
CA LEU A 118 -5.57 6.83 -14.17
C LEU A 118 -5.54 6.14 -15.53
N LYS A 119 -6.70 6.01 -16.20
CA LYS A 119 -6.76 5.49 -17.57
C LYS A 119 -6.04 6.43 -18.55
N ASN A 120 -6.13 7.74 -18.31
CA ASN A 120 -5.52 8.77 -19.16
C ASN A 120 -4.10 9.16 -18.73
N LYS A 121 -3.51 8.51 -17.72
CA LYS A 121 -2.17 8.89 -17.19
C LYS A 121 -1.04 8.82 -18.22
N SER A 122 -1.23 8.07 -19.31
CA SER A 122 -0.27 8.00 -20.43
C SER A 122 -0.17 9.31 -21.22
N ARG A 123 -1.16 10.20 -21.09
CA ARG A 123 -1.18 11.53 -21.73
C ARG A 123 -0.35 12.57 -20.97
N LEU A 124 0.07 12.25 -19.76
CA LEU A 124 0.87 13.16 -18.93
C LEU A 124 2.22 13.45 -19.58
N LEU A 125 2.74 14.64 -19.27
CA LEU A 125 4.09 15.05 -19.66
C LEU A 125 5.13 14.03 -19.18
N LYS A 126 6.15 13.76 -20.01
CA LYS A 126 7.16 12.72 -19.77
C LYS A 126 7.93 12.85 -18.45
N ASN A 127 7.99 14.05 -17.87
CA ASN A 127 8.66 14.34 -16.60
C ASN A 127 7.78 14.11 -15.37
N ILE A 128 6.48 13.87 -15.54
CA ILE A 128 5.51 13.75 -14.46
C ILE A 128 5.00 12.33 -14.39
N PHE A 129 5.14 11.72 -13.21
CA PHE A 129 4.73 10.35 -12.97
C PHE A 129 3.66 10.30 -11.90
N VAL A 130 2.65 9.44 -12.11
CA VAL A 130 1.53 9.25 -11.19
C VAL A 130 1.45 7.79 -10.80
N ASN A 131 1.58 7.54 -9.51
CA ASN A 131 1.38 6.23 -8.92
C ASN A 131 0.25 6.28 -7.90
N GLU A 132 -0.38 5.12 -7.69
CA GLU A 132 -1.33 4.91 -6.62
C GLU A 132 -0.59 4.75 -5.28
N ASP A 133 -1.22 5.17 -4.18
CA ASP A 133 -0.70 5.02 -2.82
C ASP A 133 -1.03 3.63 -2.26
N PHE A 134 -0.14 2.66 -2.50
CA PHE A 134 -0.29 1.32 -1.95
C PHE A 134 0.43 1.15 -0.61
N ASN A 135 -0.03 0.21 0.20
CA ASN A 135 0.68 -0.22 1.39
C ASN A 135 2.02 -0.90 1.00
N LYS A 136 2.92 -1.00 1.98
CA LYS A 136 4.26 -1.54 1.76
C LYS A 136 4.24 -2.98 1.25
N GLU A 137 3.38 -3.82 1.81
CA GLU A 137 3.23 -5.23 1.42
C GLU A 137 2.81 -5.38 -0.06
N VAL A 138 1.87 -4.57 -0.55
CA VAL A 138 1.45 -4.59 -1.96
C VAL A 138 2.56 -4.07 -2.86
N LEU A 139 3.32 -3.05 -2.42
CA LEU A 139 4.47 -2.56 -3.17
C LEU A 139 5.56 -3.62 -3.29
N GLU A 140 5.82 -4.40 -2.24
CA GLU A 140 6.79 -5.51 -2.24
C GLU A 140 6.34 -6.64 -3.18
N LYS A 141 5.09 -7.13 -3.04
CA LYS A 141 4.52 -8.12 -3.95
C LYS A 141 4.58 -7.67 -5.41
N ARG A 142 4.29 -6.40 -5.69
CA ARG A 142 4.39 -5.85 -7.05
C ARG A 142 5.82 -5.90 -7.58
N ARG A 143 6.84 -5.62 -6.74
CA ARG A 143 8.24 -5.73 -7.16
C ARG A 143 8.63 -7.16 -7.50
N GLU A 144 8.15 -8.12 -6.72
CA GLU A 144 8.40 -9.54 -6.94
C GLU A 144 7.76 -10.06 -8.23
N LEU A 145 6.60 -9.52 -8.62
CA LEU A 145 5.86 -9.92 -9.83
C LEU A 145 6.31 -9.21 -11.12
N ILE A 146 7.05 -8.10 -11.02
CA ILE A 146 7.54 -7.35 -12.20
C ILE A 146 8.41 -8.22 -13.12
N PRO A 147 9.38 -9.01 -12.64
CA PRO A 147 10.21 -9.88 -13.49
C PRO A 147 9.37 -10.84 -14.33
N GLN A 148 8.43 -11.55 -13.71
CA GLN A 148 7.53 -12.49 -14.39
C GLN A 148 6.70 -11.79 -15.47
N LEU A 149 6.12 -10.63 -15.15
CA LEU A 149 5.35 -9.84 -16.11
C LEU A 149 6.19 -9.36 -17.30
N LEU A 150 7.49 -9.09 -17.11
CA LEU A 150 8.39 -8.71 -18.21
C LEU A 150 8.75 -9.90 -19.09
N GLU A 151 8.90 -11.09 -18.52
CA GLU A 151 9.14 -12.34 -19.27
C GLU A 151 7.93 -12.71 -20.14
N GLU A 152 6.73 -12.78 -19.56
CA GLU A 152 5.49 -13.09 -20.29
C GLU A 152 5.21 -12.10 -21.43
N LYS A 153 5.51 -10.81 -21.22
CA LYS A 153 5.39 -9.80 -22.28
C LYS A 153 6.34 -10.09 -23.44
N LYS A 154 7.60 -10.44 -23.16
CA LYS A 154 8.58 -10.77 -24.22
C LYS A 154 8.13 -11.99 -25.04
N GLU A 155 7.60 -13.01 -24.38
CA GLU A 155 7.04 -14.18 -25.05
C GLU A 155 5.85 -13.80 -25.93
N THR A 156 4.91 -13.01 -25.40
CA THR A 156 3.73 -12.54 -26.16
C THR A 156 4.14 -11.74 -27.42
N TYR A 157 5.10 -10.83 -27.31
CA TYR A 157 5.61 -10.08 -28.46
C TYR A 157 6.37 -10.95 -29.48
N SER A 158 6.89 -12.10 -29.05
CA SER A 158 7.57 -13.06 -29.93
C SER A 158 6.55 -13.90 -30.71
N ILE A 159 5.43 -14.28 -30.07
CA ILE A 159 4.32 -15.00 -30.71
C ILE A 159 3.60 -14.12 -31.75
N LEU A 160 3.42 -12.83 -31.47
CA LEU A 160 2.76 -11.89 -32.39
C LEU A 160 3.62 -11.45 -33.58
N LYS A 161 4.90 -11.88 -33.64
CA LYS A 161 5.82 -11.58 -34.74
C LYS A 161 5.97 -12.71 -35.77
N ILE A 162 5.20 -13.79 -35.62
CA ILE A 162 5.08 -14.92 -36.56
C ILE A 162 3.79 -14.72 -37.36
#